data_AF-A0A920J8M3-F1
#
_entry.id   AF-A0A920J8M3-F1
#
_cell.length_a   1.000
_cell.length_b   1.000
_cell.length_c   1.000
_cell.angle_alpha   90.00
_cell.angle_beta   90.00
_cell.angle_gamma   90.00
#
_symmetry.space_group_name_H-M   'P 1'
#
loop_
_entity.id
_entity.type
_entity.pdbx_description
1 polymer ?
#
loop_
_entity_poly.entity_id
_entity_poly.type
_entity_poly.pdbx_seq_one_letter_code
_entity_poly.pdbx_strand_id
1 'polypeptide(L)' 'MKNYILALTILLSSCSFEQANDDEVVIYTSRQPQLIENLLDVFTEETGIQVTFYQEMHSS' A
#
# COMPACT_ATOMS: atom_id res chain seq x y z
N MET A 1 -34.91 -0.36 25.65
CA MET A 1 -33.44 -0.16 25.82
C MET A 1 -32.60 -1.27 25.20
N LYS A 2 -32.96 -2.55 25.31
CA LYS A 2 -32.16 -3.68 24.76
C LYS A 2 -32.01 -3.67 23.22
N ASN A 3 -33.02 -3.20 22.49
CA ASN A 3 -33.00 -3.18 21.01
C ASN A 3 -32.08 -2.09 20.43
N TYR A 4 -31.78 -1.04 21.19
CA TYR A 4 -30.88 0.04 20.73
C TYR A 4 -29.41 -0.38 20.77
N ILE A 5 -29.04 -1.25 21.71
CA ILE A 5 -27.68 -1.78 21.82
C ILE A 5 -27.32 -2.63 20.60
N LEU A 6 -28.28 -3.44 20.11
CA LEU A 6 -28.08 -4.28 18.93
C LEU A 6 -27.93 -3.46 17.64
N ALA A 7 -28.68 -2.37 17.52
CA ALA A 7 -28.56 -1.47 16.37
C ALA A 7 -27.21 -0.74 16.35
N LEU A 8 -26.68 -0.37 17.52
CA LEU A 8 -25.40 0.32 17.64
C LEU A 8 -24.22 -0.57 17.27
N THR A 9 -24.23 -1.86 17.63
CA THR A 9 -23.16 -2.79 17.28
C THR A 9 -23.10 -3.10 15.78
N ILE A 10 -24.26 -3.16 15.10
CA ILE A 10 -24.33 -3.33 13.64
C ILE A 10 -23.81 -2.09 12.91
N LEU A 11 -24.07 -0.89 13.45
CA LEU A 11 -23.57 0.36 12.86
C LEU A 11 -22.05 0.48 12.98
N LEU A 12 -21.46 -0.01 14.08
CA LEU A 12 -20.02 0.04 14.34
C LEU A 12 -19.21 -0.93 13.47
N SER A 13 -19.78 -2.06 13.05
CA SER A 13 -19.10 -3.00 12.14
C SER A 13 -18.94 -2.49 10.71
N SER A 14 -19.75 -1.49 10.33
CA SER A 14 -19.66 -0.84 9.01
C SER A 14 -18.52 0.18 8.91
N CYS A 15 -17.94 0.58 10.05
CA CYS A 15 -16.65 1.29 10.10
C CYS A 15 -15.49 0.29 10.10
N SER A 16 -15.43 -0.55 9.08
CA SER A 16 -14.13 -1.12 8.71
C SER A 16 -13.40 0.00 8.00
N PHE A 17 -12.43 0.63 8.67
CA PHE A 17 -11.49 1.50 7.99
C PHE A 17 -10.82 0.62 6.92
N GLU A 18 -11.17 0.84 5.65
CA GLU A 18 -10.25 0.51 4.57
C GLU A 18 -8.97 1.25 4.94
N GLN A 19 -7.99 0.49 5.42
CA GLN A 19 -6.64 0.97 5.59
C GLN A 19 -6.22 1.34 4.17
N ALA A 20 -6.38 2.62 3.83
CA ALA A 20 -5.69 3.21 2.70
C ALA A 20 -4.26 2.72 2.84
N ASN A 21 -3.72 2.09 1.79
CA ASN A 21 -2.35 1.61 1.77
C ASN A 21 -1.43 2.85 1.81
N ASP A 22 -1.36 3.53 2.95
CA ASP A 22 -0.44 4.66 3.22
C ASP A 22 1.02 4.19 3.13
N ASP A 23 1.24 2.87 3.15
CA ASP A 23 2.54 2.21 3.07
C ASP A 23 2.86 1.70 1.64
N GLU A 24 2.33 2.33 0.58
CA GLU A 24 2.74 2.06 -0.81
C GLU A 24 3.54 3.24 -1.41
N VAL A 25 4.71 2.94 -1.98
CA VAL A 25 5.55 3.88 -2.70
C VAL A 25 5.62 3.51 -4.18
N VAL A 26 5.27 4.45 -5.06
CA VAL A 26 5.38 4.28 -6.51
C VAL A 26 6.62 5.00 -7.03
N ILE A 27 7.53 4.25 -7.67
CA ILE A 27 8.80 4.78 -8.18
C ILE A 27 8.78 4.77 -9.72
N TYR A 28 9.05 5.93 -10.30
CA TYR A 28 9.30 6.08 -11.74
C TYR A 28 10.79 6.25 -11.97
N THR A 29 11.38 5.41 -12.82
CA THR A 29 12.83 5.43 -13.03
C THR A 29 13.20 5.02 -14.45
N SER A 30 14.27 5.60 -14.99
CA SER A 30 14.89 5.16 -16.25
C SER A 30 15.89 4.01 -16.06
N ARG A 31 16.15 3.60 -14.81
CA ARG A 31 17.09 2.52 -14.49
C ARG A 31 16.58 1.17 -15.01
N GLN A 32 17.51 0.30 -15.38
CA GLN A 32 17.20 -1.09 -15.70
C GLN A 32 16.72 -1.82 -14.43
N PRO A 33 15.69 -2.67 -14.50
CA PRO A 33 15.13 -3.37 -13.34
C PRO A 33 16.18 -4.11 -12.51
N GLN A 34 17.09 -4.84 -13.16
CA GLN A 34 18.12 -5.62 -12.48
C GLN A 34 19.10 -4.79 -11.62
N LEU A 35 19.13 -3.46 -11.80
CA LEU A 35 19.99 -2.57 -11.02
C LEU A 35 19.34 -2.06 -9.74
N ILE A 36 18.01 -2.20 -9.60
CA ILE A 36 17.25 -1.63 -8.48
C ILE A 36 16.43 -2.65 -7.71
N GLU A 37 16.04 -3.77 -8.33
CA GLU A 37 15.21 -4.82 -7.70
C GLU A 37 15.73 -5.22 -6.31
N ASN A 38 17.00 -5.62 -6.18
CA ASN A 38 17.55 -6.05 -4.89
C ASN A 38 17.50 -4.96 -3.80
N LEU A 39 17.66 -3.69 -4.19
CA LEU A 39 17.55 -2.58 -3.25
C LEU A 39 16.11 -2.41 -2.76
N LEU A 40 15.13 -2.57 -3.66
CA LEU A 40 13.72 -2.45 -3.32
C LEU A 40 13.26 -3.65 -2.48
N ASP A 41 13.74 -4.85 -2.77
CA ASP A 41 13.47 -6.05 -1.98
C ASP A 41 13.92 -5.86 -0.53
N VAL A 42 15.16 -5.41 -0.31
CA VAL A 42 15.70 -5.13 1.03
C VAL A 42 14.92 -3.99 1.71
N PHE A 43 14.57 -2.93 0.98
CA PHE A 43 13.77 -1.84 1.53
C PHE A 43 12.39 -2.32 2.03
N THR A 44 11.70 -3.13 1.23
CA THR A 44 10.38 -3.68 1.60
C THR A 44 10.51 -4.67 2.76
N GLU A 45 11.56 -5.50 2.80
CA GLU A 45 11.82 -6.42 3.92
C GLU A 45 12.02 -5.67 5.25
N GLU A 46 12.77 -4.57 5.25
CA GLU A 46 13.10 -3.82 6.46
C GLU A 46 11.96 -2.90 6.94
N THR A 47 11.15 -2.38 6.02
CA THR A 47 10.15 -1.34 6.34
C THR A 47 8.72 -1.84 6.33
N GLY A 48 8.44 -2.95 5.64
CA GLY A 48 7.09 -3.42 5.34
C GLY A 48 6.34 -2.55 4.32
N ILE A 49 6.99 -1.52 3.76
CA ILE A 49 6.40 -0.62 2.77
C ILE A 49 6.49 -1.30 1.40
N GLN A 50 5.34 -1.40 0.73
CA GLN A 50 5.26 -1.97 -0.60
C GLN A 50 5.77 -0.99 -1.64
N VAL A 51 6.58 -1.48 -2.58
CA VAL A 51 7.10 -0.68 -3.69
C VAL A 51 6.59 -1.20 -5.01
N THR A 52 5.96 -0.32 -5.78
CA THR A 52 5.62 -0.54 -7.19
C THR A 52 6.56 0.34 -8.03
N PHE A 53 7.28 -0.23 -9.00
CA PHE A 53 8.16 0.57 -9.86
C PHE A 53 7.84 0.42 -11.34
N TYR A 54 7.96 1.53 -12.08
CA TYR A 54 7.75 1.61 -13.52
C TYR A 54 9.00 2.12 -14.22
N GLN A 55 9.38 1.44 -15.31
CA GLN A 55 10.47 1.89 -16.15
C GLN A 55 9.96 3.00 -17.09
N GLU A 56 10.45 4.22 -16.90
CA GLU A 56 10.21 5.32 -17.82
C GLU A 56 10.98 5.09 -19.11
N MET A 57 10.26 4.80 -20.20
CA MET A 57 10.83 4.82 -21.55
C MET A 57 10.96 6.28 -22.01
N HIS A 58 12.16 6.84 -21.96
CA HIS A 58 12.44 8.08 -22.66
C HIS A 58 12.41 7.81 -24.17
N SER A 59 11.40 8.38 -24.85
CA SER A 59 11.41 8.47 -26.32
C SER A 59 12.55 9.43 -26.69
N SER A 60 13.64 8.88 -27.21
CA SER A 60 14.72 9.66 -27.84
C SER A 60 14.26 10.26 -29.16
#